data_AF-Q1GUX7-F1
#
_entry.id   AF-Q1GUX7-F1
#
_cell.length_a   1.000
_cell.length_b   1.000
_cell.length_c   1.000
_cell.angle_alpha   90.00
_cell.angle_beta   90.00
_cell.angle_gamma   90.00
#
_symmetry.space_group_name_H-M   'P 1'
#
loop_
_entity.id
_entity.type
_entity.pdbx_description
1 polymer ?
#
loop_
_entity_poly.entity_id
_entity_poly.type
_entity_poly.pdbx_seq_one_letter_code
_entity_poly.pdbx_strand_id
1 'polypeptide(L)'
;MVAQDKLVREALSVLEELFPNLTLEKPVVSVRAVSQDSPLRTNLEALVVAAYATELGQDVPDILNTLFGVNVPDTYDSVVSVLVLLIAIWGIDWVRTKIFPGKKEKALDQERERLLKEAADRASVTEEHLEEAIERTLRKHKRSVMKASADFLEPAKRHKATAVKVAGTEISQEAIEAMPSEVDLAQYEPPTETEELERVTVHFRAHDLDKNKAWAATIEEVFPHRRPLHLAPHINGEDLFEKSEVIADVIVTSELDSSGEYVPRFYYLQKVYETDESPGD
;
A
#
# COMPACT_ATOMS: atom_id res chain seq x y z
N MET A 1 1.10 14.20 1.48
CA MET A 1 -0.31 13.79 1.35
C MET A 1 -0.85 13.54 2.75
N VAL A 2 -2.07 13.95 3.07
CA VAL A 2 -2.67 13.72 4.40
C VAL A 2 -3.09 12.25 4.51
N ALA A 3 -2.91 11.61 5.67
CA ALA A 3 -3.21 10.19 5.88
C ALA A 3 -4.64 9.80 5.46
N GLN A 4 -5.61 10.65 5.78
CA GLN A 4 -7.02 10.50 5.40
C GLN A 4 -7.22 10.46 3.88
N ASP A 5 -6.56 11.35 3.13
CA ASP A 5 -6.65 11.38 1.67
C ASP A 5 -6.12 10.09 1.05
N LYS A 6 -5.04 9.52 1.59
CA LYS A 6 -4.54 8.22 1.15
C LYS A 6 -5.59 7.14 1.38
N LEU A 7 -6.11 6.99 2.60
CA LEU A 7 -7.07 5.92 2.92
C LEU A 7 -8.36 6.02 2.10
N VAL A 8 -8.86 7.24 1.87
CA VAL A 8 -10.04 7.44 1.02
C VAL A 8 -9.75 7.08 -0.44
N ARG A 9 -8.59 7.47 -0.98
CA ARG A 9 -8.19 7.07 -2.35
C ARG A 9 -8.10 5.57 -2.49
N GLU A 10 -7.54 4.87 -1.51
CA GLU A 10 -7.48 3.41 -1.53
C GLU A 10 -8.87 2.78 -1.42
N ALA A 11 -9.76 3.32 -0.58
CA ALA A 11 -11.16 2.87 -0.50
C ALA A 11 -11.90 3.03 -1.83
N LEU A 12 -11.65 4.14 -2.53
CA LEU A 12 -12.19 4.41 -3.85
C LEU A 12 -11.64 3.44 -4.92
N SER A 13 -10.33 3.17 -4.92
CA SER A 13 -9.72 2.16 -5.80
C SER A 13 -10.29 0.77 -5.56
N VAL A 14 -10.56 0.39 -4.31
CA VAL A 14 -11.23 -0.87 -3.99
C VAL A 14 -12.64 -0.91 -4.57
N LEU A 15 -13.39 0.19 -4.51
CA LEU A 15 -14.72 0.26 -5.13
C LEU A 15 -14.68 0.13 -6.67
N GLU A 16 -13.67 0.68 -7.34
CA GLU A 16 -13.48 0.48 -8.78
C GLU A 16 -13.20 -0.99 -9.11
N GLU A 17 -12.35 -1.66 -8.34
CA GLU A 17 -12.06 -3.09 -8.52
C GLU A 17 -13.31 -3.97 -8.31
N LEU A 18 -14.17 -3.61 -7.34
CA LEU A 18 -15.42 -4.31 -7.05
C LEU A 18 -16.47 -4.16 -8.15
N PHE A 19 -16.54 -2.98 -8.77
CA PHE A 19 -17.58 -2.63 -9.73
C PHE A 19 -16.93 -2.26 -11.06
N PRO A 20 -16.75 -3.20 -12.01
CA PRO A 20 -16.04 -2.96 -13.26
C PRO A 20 -16.70 -1.92 -14.19
N ASN A 21 -17.95 -1.53 -13.91
CA ASN A 21 -18.66 -0.46 -14.61
C ASN A 21 -18.57 0.90 -13.91
N LEU A 22 -17.87 0.97 -12.77
CA LEU A 22 -17.61 2.19 -12.03
C LEU A 22 -16.23 2.70 -12.43
N THR A 23 -16.20 3.86 -13.09
CA THR A 23 -14.95 4.54 -13.47
C THR A 23 -14.91 5.86 -12.73
N LEU A 24 -13.98 6.03 -11.80
CA LEU A 24 -13.78 7.29 -11.10
C LEU A 24 -13.00 8.23 -12.02
N GLU A 25 -13.68 9.26 -12.51
CA GLU A 25 -12.98 10.38 -13.14
C GLU A 25 -12.12 11.07 -12.08
N LYS A 26 -10.79 11.01 -12.26
CA LYS A 26 -9.72 11.57 -11.40
C LYS A 26 -10.26 12.37 -10.20
N PRO A 27 -10.19 11.84 -8.96
CA PRO A 27 -10.63 12.59 -7.79
C PRO A 27 -9.78 13.87 -7.64
N VAL A 28 -10.35 15.01 -8.03
CA VAL A 28 -9.73 16.34 -7.87
C VAL A 28 -9.94 16.76 -6.42
N VAL A 29 -8.93 16.51 -5.59
CA VAL A 29 -8.87 17.08 -4.24
C VAL A 29 -8.49 18.55 -4.39
N SER A 30 -9.50 19.43 -4.35
CA SER A 30 -9.29 20.87 -4.44
C SER A 30 -9.28 21.48 -3.04
N VAL A 31 -8.10 21.86 -2.54
CA VAL A 31 -7.98 22.66 -1.32
C VAL A 31 -8.44 24.08 -1.64
N ARG A 32 -9.71 24.39 -1.37
CA ARG A 32 -10.34 25.65 -1.79
C ARG A 32 -10.00 26.89 -0.94
N ALA A 33 -9.21 26.75 0.12
CA ALA A 33 -8.68 27.91 0.83
C ALA A 33 -7.38 27.58 1.54
N VAL A 34 -6.28 28.14 1.04
CA VAL A 34 -5.08 28.41 1.84
C VAL A 34 -5.13 29.90 2.16
N SER A 35 -5.83 30.28 3.23
CA SER A 35 -5.62 31.61 3.80
C SER A 35 -4.34 31.55 4.62
N GLN A 36 -3.38 32.40 4.25
CA GLN A 36 -2.17 32.65 5.03
C GLN A 36 -2.52 32.84 6.51
N ASP A 37 -1.71 32.21 7.37
CA ASP A 37 -1.82 32.15 8.84
C ASP A 37 -3.00 31.33 9.42
N SER A 38 -3.41 30.24 8.75
CA SER A 38 -4.52 29.43 9.25
C SER A 38 -4.10 28.39 10.32
N PRO A 39 -4.69 28.41 11.53
CA PRO A 39 -4.48 27.44 12.61
C PRO A 39 -5.17 26.09 12.32
N LEU A 40 -5.10 25.59 11.08
CA LEU A 40 -5.78 24.37 10.64
C LEU A 40 -5.29 23.11 11.35
N ARG A 41 -4.03 23.03 11.79
CA ARG A 41 -3.57 21.93 12.66
C ARG A 41 -4.25 22.01 14.03
N THR A 42 -4.27 23.18 14.65
CA THR A 42 -4.85 23.40 15.98
C THR A 42 -6.37 23.28 15.97
N ASN A 43 -7.02 23.73 14.89
CA ASN A 43 -8.47 23.62 14.72
C ASN A 43 -8.89 22.22 14.32
N LEU A 44 -8.11 21.48 13.51
CA LEU A 44 -8.37 20.07 13.22
C LEU A 44 -8.13 19.21 14.46
N GLU A 45 -7.05 19.45 15.22
CA GLU A 45 -6.81 18.82 16.52
C GLU A 45 -7.93 19.15 17.51
N ALA A 46 -8.43 20.40 17.54
CA ALA A 46 -9.57 20.77 18.38
C ALA A 46 -10.90 20.20 17.89
N LEU A 47 -11.11 20.02 16.58
CA LEU A 47 -12.32 19.40 16.01
C LEU A 47 -12.34 17.90 16.27
N VAL A 48 -11.19 17.25 16.09
CA VAL A 48 -10.89 15.87 16.48
C VAL A 48 -11.16 15.75 17.98
N VAL A 49 -10.49 16.53 18.83
CA VAL A 49 -10.68 16.50 20.30
C VAL A 49 -12.13 16.82 20.72
N ALA A 50 -12.84 17.73 20.05
CA ALA A 50 -14.24 18.03 20.36
C ALA A 50 -15.21 16.91 19.93
N ALA A 51 -14.94 16.26 18.79
CA ALA A 51 -15.64 15.05 18.36
C ALA A 51 -15.32 13.84 19.27
N TYR A 52 -14.13 13.80 19.88
CA TYR A 52 -13.71 12.76 20.84
C TYR A 52 -14.15 13.04 22.29
N ALA A 53 -14.42 14.29 22.69
CA ALA A 53 -14.73 14.68 24.07
C ALA A 53 -16.23 14.83 24.38
N THR A 54 -17.08 14.92 23.35
CA THR A 54 -18.52 15.09 23.53
C THR A 54 -19.26 13.99 22.77
N GLU A 55 -19.96 13.12 23.49
CA GLU A 55 -21.05 12.33 22.92
C GLU A 55 -22.00 13.30 22.23
N LEU A 56 -21.97 13.40 20.90
CA LEU A 56 -23.06 13.90 20.07
C LEU A 56 -22.72 13.65 18.60
N GLY A 57 -23.64 12.97 17.90
CA GLY A 57 -23.55 12.75 16.47
C GLY A 57 -23.59 14.08 15.72
N GLN A 58 -22.59 14.29 14.87
CA GLN A 58 -22.62 15.20 13.73
C GLN A 58 -21.70 14.63 12.65
N ASP A 59 -22.29 13.75 11.85
CA ASP A 59 -22.15 13.59 10.41
C ASP A 59 -20.82 14.04 9.75
N VAL A 60 -19.97 13.04 9.49
CA VAL A 60 -18.87 13.03 8.52
C VAL A 60 -19.22 13.54 7.10
N PRO A 61 -20.49 13.55 6.63
CA PRO A 61 -20.88 14.20 5.37
C PRO A 61 -20.22 15.55 5.07
N ASP A 62 -19.97 16.39 6.08
CA ASP A 62 -19.32 17.69 5.87
C ASP A 62 -17.83 17.57 5.51
N ILE A 63 -17.12 16.54 5.98
CA ILE A 63 -15.70 16.32 5.69
C ILE A 63 -15.52 15.83 4.25
N LEU A 64 -16.38 14.94 3.78
CA LEU A 64 -16.31 14.43 2.41
C LEU A 64 -16.72 15.48 1.37
N ASN A 65 -17.77 16.26 1.66
CA ASN A 65 -18.16 17.40 0.83
C ASN A 65 -17.05 18.47 0.79
N THR A 66 -16.37 18.71 1.91
CA THR A 66 -15.29 19.69 2.01
C THR A 66 -13.98 19.23 1.34
N LEU A 67 -13.68 17.92 1.36
CA LEU A 67 -12.43 17.37 0.81
C LEU A 67 -12.53 16.96 -0.67
N PHE A 68 -13.68 16.49 -1.13
CA PHE A 68 -13.81 15.89 -2.47
C PHE A 68 -14.59 16.76 -3.45
N GLY A 69 -15.49 17.65 -2.99
CA GLY A 69 -16.33 18.45 -3.91
C GLY A 69 -17.17 17.60 -4.87
N VAL A 70 -17.33 16.30 -4.59
CA VAL A 70 -18.12 15.35 -5.35
C VAL A 70 -19.38 15.05 -4.55
N ASN A 71 -20.52 15.17 -5.21
CA ASN A 71 -21.83 14.79 -4.68
C ASN A 71 -21.91 13.25 -4.69
N VAL A 72 -21.32 12.60 -3.68
CA VAL A 72 -21.40 11.15 -3.49
C VAL A 72 -22.80 10.85 -2.96
N PRO A 73 -23.63 10.01 -3.62
CA PRO A 73 -24.95 9.67 -3.10
C PRO A 73 -24.82 9.05 -1.69
N ASP A 74 -25.73 9.38 -0.77
CA ASP A 74 -25.69 8.99 0.66
C ASP A 74 -25.40 7.49 0.89
N THR A 75 -25.83 6.63 -0.03
CA THR A 75 -25.59 5.17 0.01
C THR A 75 -24.10 4.83 -0.11
N TYR A 76 -23.34 5.54 -0.95
CA TYR A 76 -21.92 5.29 -1.20
C TYR A 76 -21.01 5.93 -0.13
N ASP A 77 -21.44 7.03 0.49
CA ASP A 77 -20.76 7.62 1.65
C ASP A 77 -20.61 6.59 2.78
N SER A 78 -21.70 5.84 3.03
CA SER A 78 -21.72 4.79 4.04
C SER A 78 -20.74 3.64 3.76
N VAL A 79 -20.56 3.23 2.50
CA VAL A 79 -19.65 2.14 2.12
C VAL A 79 -18.20 2.62 2.19
N VAL A 80 -17.91 3.79 1.62
CA VAL A 80 -16.56 4.39 1.61
C VAL A 80 -16.05 4.58 3.04
N SER A 81 -16.90 5.07 3.94
CA SER A 81 -16.55 5.28 5.34
C SER A 81 -16.14 3.98 6.06
N VAL A 82 -16.88 2.88 5.84
CA VAL A 82 -16.51 1.57 6.41
C VAL A 82 -15.24 1.04 5.76
N LEU A 83 -15.08 1.20 4.44
CA LEU A 83 -13.87 0.80 3.73
C LEU A 83 -12.64 1.55 4.24
N VAL A 84 -12.74 2.84 4.55
CA VAL A 84 -11.64 3.61 5.15
C VAL A 84 -11.20 3.00 6.48
N LEU A 85 -12.15 2.66 7.37
CA LEU A 85 -11.84 2.01 8.65
C LEU A 85 -11.28 0.60 8.45
N LEU A 86 -11.84 -0.17 7.51
CA LEU A 86 -11.38 -1.51 7.19
C LEU A 86 -9.94 -1.50 6.64
N ILE A 87 -9.62 -0.59 5.73
CA ILE A 87 -8.28 -0.40 5.17
C ILE A 87 -7.31 0.11 6.25
N ALA A 88 -7.79 0.98 7.16
CA ALA A 88 -6.99 1.41 8.31
C ALA A 88 -6.57 0.19 9.16
N ILE A 89 -7.54 -0.64 9.59
CA ILE A 89 -7.28 -1.86 10.36
C ILE A 89 -6.41 -2.85 9.57
N TRP A 90 -6.68 -3.04 8.28
CA TRP A 90 -5.90 -3.93 7.41
C TRP A 90 -4.42 -3.52 7.37
N GLY A 91 -4.12 -2.22 7.22
CA GLY A 91 -2.75 -1.71 7.21
C GLY A 91 -2.00 -1.91 8.53
N ILE A 92 -2.71 -1.77 9.66
CA ILE A 92 -2.18 -2.05 11.00
C ILE A 92 -1.93 -3.54 11.19
N ASP A 93 -2.89 -4.39 10.83
CA ASP A 93 -2.77 -5.83 11.00
C ASP A 93 -1.61 -6.39 10.14
N TRP A 94 -1.48 -5.89 8.91
CA TRP A 94 -0.37 -6.24 8.03
C TRP A 94 0.99 -5.99 8.69
N VAL A 95 1.23 -4.81 9.25
CA VAL A 95 2.54 -4.52 9.90
C VAL A 95 2.68 -5.22 11.23
N ARG A 96 1.59 -5.41 11.96
CA ARG A 96 1.60 -6.11 13.24
C ARG A 96 2.05 -7.56 13.07
N THR A 97 1.53 -8.27 12.07
CA THR A 97 1.94 -9.66 11.80
C THR A 97 3.43 -9.78 11.43
N LYS A 98 4.04 -8.70 10.93
CA LYS A 98 5.49 -8.63 10.65
C LYS A 98 6.33 -8.32 11.89
N ILE A 99 5.87 -7.40 12.73
CA ILE A 99 6.59 -7.02 13.97
C ILE A 99 6.45 -8.11 15.04
N PHE A 100 5.28 -8.74 15.15
CA PHE A 100 4.94 -9.72 16.16
C PHE A 100 4.54 -11.08 15.54
N PRO A 101 5.45 -11.76 14.81
CA PRO A 101 5.12 -13.00 14.12
C PRO A 101 4.64 -14.07 15.11
N GLY A 102 3.55 -14.77 14.74
CA GLY A 102 2.94 -15.83 15.56
C GLY A 102 2.11 -15.33 16.76
N LYS A 103 2.02 -14.01 17.00
CA LYS A 103 1.13 -13.43 18.01
C LYS A 103 -0.14 -12.93 17.34
N LYS A 104 -1.21 -13.72 17.44
CA LYS A 104 -2.55 -13.27 17.01
C LYS A 104 -3.08 -12.20 17.95
N GLU A 105 -3.82 -11.26 17.39
CA GLU A 105 -4.42 -10.16 18.14
C GLU A 105 -5.92 -10.14 17.92
N LYS A 106 -6.64 -10.68 18.91
CA LYS A 106 -8.07 -10.95 18.79
C LYS A 106 -8.86 -9.67 18.56
N ALA A 107 -8.46 -8.55 19.16
CA ALA A 107 -9.19 -7.30 19.01
C ALA A 107 -9.13 -6.78 17.56
N LEU A 108 -7.95 -6.83 16.93
CA LEU A 108 -7.78 -6.41 15.53
C LEU A 108 -8.44 -7.39 14.56
N ASP A 109 -8.30 -8.70 14.80
CA ASP A 109 -8.95 -9.74 13.98
C ASP A 109 -10.48 -9.57 14.00
N GLN A 110 -11.07 -9.38 15.18
CA GLN A 110 -12.51 -9.18 15.35
C GLN A 110 -13.00 -7.89 14.69
N GLU A 111 -12.26 -6.79 14.81
CA GLU A 111 -12.63 -5.54 14.13
C GLU A 111 -12.53 -5.68 12.61
N ARG A 112 -11.49 -6.34 12.09
CA ARG A 112 -11.36 -6.59 10.65
C ARG A 112 -12.54 -7.41 10.13
N GLU A 113 -12.85 -8.53 10.77
CA GLU A 113 -13.97 -9.40 10.38
C GLU A 113 -15.31 -8.65 10.43
N ARG A 114 -15.55 -7.86 11.49
CA ARG A 114 -16.76 -7.07 11.64
C ARG A 114 -16.88 -6.00 10.55
N LEU A 115 -15.82 -5.24 10.30
CA LEU A 115 -15.79 -4.18 9.27
C LEU A 115 -15.88 -4.76 7.86
N LEU A 116 -15.25 -5.91 7.60
CA LEU A 116 -15.35 -6.62 6.32
C LEU A 116 -16.79 -7.01 6.03
N LYS A 117 -17.45 -7.65 7.00
CA LYS A 117 -18.86 -8.02 6.90
C LYS A 117 -19.76 -6.81 6.67
N GLU A 118 -19.57 -5.75 7.46
CA GLU A 118 -20.36 -4.53 7.34
C GLU A 118 -20.17 -3.85 5.97
N ALA A 119 -18.94 -3.79 5.45
CA ALA A 119 -18.66 -3.26 4.13
C ALA A 119 -19.27 -4.13 3.01
N ALA A 120 -19.17 -5.45 3.13
CA ALA A 120 -19.73 -6.40 2.17
C ALA A 120 -21.26 -6.30 2.13
N ASP A 121 -21.92 -6.23 3.29
CA ASP A 121 -23.37 -6.04 3.43
C ASP A 121 -23.81 -4.73 2.78
N ARG A 122 -23.12 -3.61 3.06
CA ARG A 122 -23.46 -2.30 2.48
C ARG A 122 -23.20 -2.24 0.96
N ALA A 123 -22.16 -2.92 0.48
CA ALA A 123 -21.82 -3.00 -0.94
C ALA A 123 -22.64 -4.06 -1.70
N SER A 124 -23.44 -4.88 -1.00
CA SER A 124 -24.19 -6.00 -1.58
C SER A 124 -23.31 -7.00 -2.35
N VAL A 125 -22.13 -7.29 -1.81
CA VAL A 125 -21.17 -8.28 -2.33
C VAL A 125 -20.85 -9.32 -1.25
N THR A 126 -20.15 -10.40 -1.60
CA THR A 126 -19.68 -11.37 -0.59
C THR A 126 -18.42 -10.85 0.11
N GLU A 127 -18.20 -11.27 1.36
CA GLU A 127 -16.99 -10.96 2.13
C GLU A 127 -15.71 -11.42 1.38
N GLU A 128 -15.74 -12.61 0.78
CA GLU A 128 -14.63 -13.16 -0.02
C GLU A 128 -14.30 -12.27 -1.22
N HIS A 129 -15.31 -11.82 -1.98
CA HIS A 129 -15.10 -10.96 -3.13
C HIS A 129 -14.54 -9.59 -2.73
N LEU A 130 -14.99 -9.05 -1.58
CA LEU A 130 -14.47 -7.81 -1.03
C LEU A 130 -13.02 -7.96 -0.56
N GLU A 131 -12.69 -9.04 0.13
CA GLU A 131 -11.35 -9.30 0.61
C GLU A 131 -10.36 -9.48 -0.55
N GLU A 132 -10.76 -10.19 -1.61
CA GLU A 132 -9.96 -10.29 -2.83
C GLU A 132 -9.72 -8.94 -3.50
N ALA A 133 -10.74 -8.09 -3.60
CA ALA A 133 -10.61 -6.75 -4.17
C ALA A 133 -9.65 -5.88 -3.35
N ILE A 134 -9.74 -5.93 -2.01
CA ILE A 134 -8.83 -5.25 -1.09
C ILE A 134 -7.40 -5.77 -1.30
N GLU A 135 -7.18 -7.08 -1.29
CA GLU A 135 -5.84 -7.64 -1.43
C GLU A 135 -5.23 -7.27 -2.79
N ARG A 136 -5.98 -7.38 -3.90
CA ARG A 136 -5.49 -7.01 -5.24
C ARG A 136 -5.12 -5.54 -5.33
N THR A 137 -5.98 -4.67 -4.80
CA THR A 137 -5.78 -3.21 -4.83
C THR A 137 -4.59 -2.80 -3.97
N LEU A 138 -4.53 -3.28 -2.73
CA LEU A 138 -3.54 -2.83 -1.76
C LEU A 138 -2.20 -3.58 -1.86
N ARG A 139 -2.12 -4.70 -2.61
CA ARG A 139 -0.91 -5.54 -2.73
C ARG A 139 0.36 -4.74 -2.99
N LYS A 140 0.28 -3.73 -3.84
CA LYS A 140 1.43 -2.90 -4.23
C LYS A 140 1.72 -1.75 -3.25
N HIS A 141 0.75 -1.36 -2.44
CA HIS A 141 0.78 -0.15 -1.63
C HIS A 141 0.82 -0.41 -0.12
N LYS A 142 1.07 -1.66 0.32
CA LYS A 142 0.94 -2.11 1.73
C LYS A 142 1.61 -1.19 2.76
N ARG A 143 2.84 -0.72 2.50
CA ARG A 143 3.56 0.17 3.44
C ARG A 143 2.98 1.59 3.45
N SER A 144 2.60 2.11 2.30
CA SER A 144 1.98 3.43 2.21
C SER A 144 0.62 3.46 2.91
N VAL A 145 -0.14 2.37 2.78
CA VAL A 145 -1.40 2.12 3.50
C VAL A 145 -1.11 2.01 4.99
N MET A 146 -0.19 1.15 5.40
CA MET A 146 0.24 1.01 6.80
C MET A 146 0.58 2.35 7.45
N LYS A 147 1.39 3.17 6.78
CA LYS A 147 1.78 4.49 7.30
C LYS A 147 0.57 5.40 7.43
N ALA A 148 -0.29 5.45 6.42
CA ALA A 148 -1.52 6.22 6.47
C ALA A 148 -2.46 5.72 7.59
N SER A 149 -2.56 4.40 7.79
CA SER A 149 -3.34 3.80 8.88
C SER A 149 -2.80 4.19 10.26
N ALA A 150 -1.48 4.13 10.44
CA ALA A 150 -0.82 4.53 11.68
C ALA A 150 -1.04 6.01 11.96
N ASP A 151 -0.78 6.89 10.99
CA ASP A 151 -0.97 8.34 11.10
C ASP A 151 -2.45 8.70 11.34
N PHE A 152 -3.40 7.94 10.76
CA PHE A 152 -4.84 8.16 10.93
C PHE A 152 -5.32 7.80 12.34
N LEU A 153 -4.84 6.70 12.91
CA LEU A 153 -5.27 6.19 14.22
C LEU A 153 -4.40 6.69 15.38
N GLU A 154 -3.22 7.27 15.10
CA GLU A 154 -2.28 7.76 16.11
C GLU A 154 -2.93 8.75 17.10
N PRO A 155 -3.72 9.76 16.68
CA PRO A 155 -4.35 10.68 17.63
C PRO A 155 -5.24 9.94 18.63
N ALA A 156 -6.05 8.99 18.15
CA ALA A 156 -6.95 8.21 18.98
C ALA A 156 -6.18 7.36 20.02
N LYS A 157 -5.08 6.74 19.58
CA LYS A 157 -4.20 5.97 20.47
C LYS A 157 -3.50 6.85 21.50
N ARG A 158 -2.93 7.98 21.07
CA ARG A 158 -2.21 8.94 21.94
C ARG A 158 -3.11 9.49 23.03
N HIS A 159 -4.38 9.77 22.70
CA HIS A 159 -5.36 10.33 23.62
C HIS A 159 -6.22 9.28 24.34
N LYS A 160 -5.95 7.98 24.15
CA LYS A 160 -6.72 6.88 24.74
C LYS A 160 -8.23 7.02 24.48
N ALA A 161 -8.57 7.30 23.22
CA ALA A 161 -9.96 7.39 22.80
C ALA A 161 -10.68 6.06 23.06
N THR A 162 -11.94 6.14 23.50
CA THR A 162 -12.80 4.98 23.74
C THR A 162 -13.28 4.32 22.43
N ALA A 163 -13.29 5.08 21.34
CA ALA A 163 -13.55 4.57 19.99
C ALA A 163 -13.08 5.59 18.93
N VAL A 164 -12.88 5.12 17.69
CA VAL A 164 -12.79 5.97 16.48
C VAL A 164 -14.06 5.77 15.67
N LYS A 165 -14.89 6.81 15.55
CA LYS A 165 -16.19 6.73 14.86
C LYS A 165 -16.15 7.42 13.51
N VAL A 166 -16.66 6.76 12.46
CA VAL A 166 -16.83 7.31 11.12
C VAL A 166 -18.17 6.83 10.54
N ALA A 167 -19.06 7.77 10.19
CA ALA A 167 -20.35 7.51 9.52
C ALA A 167 -21.17 6.33 10.09
N GLY A 168 -21.36 6.32 11.42
CA GLY A 168 -22.17 5.29 12.11
C GLY A 168 -21.45 3.96 12.38
N THR A 169 -20.18 3.85 11.98
CA THR A 169 -19.30 2.71 12.26
C THR A 169 -18.18 3.15 13.20
N GLU A 170 -17.63 2.23 13.99
CA GLU A 170 -16.55 2.57 14.93
C GLU A 170 -15.45 1.52 14.99
N ILE A 171 -14.25 1.90 15.44
CA ILE A 171 -13.19 0.98 15.89
C ILE A 171 -13.15 1.06 17.41
N SER A 172 -13.20 -0.08 18.09
CA SER A 172 -13.13 -0.18 19.55
C SER A 172 -11.80 0.30 20.15
N GLN A 173 -11.84 0.69 21.43
CA GLN A 173 -10.65 1.03 22.20
C GLN A 173 -9.63 -0.12 22.21
N GLU A 174 -10.11 -1.35 22.38
CA GLU A 174 -9.27 -2.55 22.45
C GLU A 174 -8.43 -2.72 21.17
N ALA A 175 -9.04 -2.48 20.00
CA ALA A 175 -8.34 -2.54 18.73
C ALA A 175 -7.33 -1.39 18.55
N ILE A 176 -7.66 -0.18 19.03
CA ILE A 176 -6.74 0.98 19.00
C ILE A 176 -5.52 0.72 19.90
N GLU A 177 -5.73 0.14 21.08
CA GLU A 177 -4.65 -0.19 22.01
C GLU A 177 -3.77 -1.34 21.49
N ALA A 178 -4.36 -2.28 20.78
CA ALA A 178 -3.70 -3.42 20.17
C ALA A 178 -2.77 -3.08 18.99
N MET A 179 -2.87 -1.87 18.44
CA MET A 179 -1.95 -1.40 17.40
C MET A 179 -0.49 -1.43 17.87
N PRO A 180 0.51 -1.59 16.98
CA PRO A 180 1.91 -1.34 17.32
C PRO A 180 2.14 0.09 17.83
N SER A 181 3.08 0.28 18.75
CA SER A 181 3.49 1.61 19.21
C SER A 181 4.35 2.33 18.17
N GLU A 182 4.53 3.65 18.33
CA GLU A 182 5.44 4.44 17.49
C GLU A 182 6.87 3.87 17.53
N VAL A 183 7.31 3.37 18.69
CA VAL A 183 8.62 2.72 18.85
C VAL A 183 8.68 1.40 18.07
N ASP A 184 7.63 0.58 18.14
CA ASP A 184 7.57 -0.68 17.39
C ASP A 184 7.63 -0.41 15.87
N LEU A 185 6.91 0.61 15.39
CA LEU A 185 6.90 1.01 13.99
C LEU A 185 8.24 1.60 13.54
N ALA A 186 8.90 2.39 14.39
CA ALA A 186 10.20 2.98 14.09
C ALA A 186 11.32 1.94 14.04
N GLN A 187 11.21 0.87 14.82
CA GLN A 187 12.15 -0.25 14.82
C GLN A 187 11.92 -1.25 13.67
N TYR A 188 10.77 -1.15 12.98
CA TYR A 188 10.47 -2.00 11.86
C TYR A 188 11.22 -1.55 10.60
N GLU A 189 12.38 -2.18 10.37
CA GLU A 189 13.01 -2.18 9.05
C GLU A 189 12.32 -3.23 8.17
N PRO A 190 11.75 -2.81 7.02
CA PRO A 190 11.14 -3.76 6.10
C PRO A 190 12.20 -4.72 5.56
N PRO A 191 11.94 -6.03 5.53
CA PRO A 191 12.86 -6.95 4.89
C PRO A 191 12.94 -6.65 3.39
N THR A 192 14.09 -6.89 2.79
CA THR A 192 14.19 -7.05 1.33
C THR A 192 13.30 -8.21 0.90
N GLU A 193 12.48 -8.01 -0.13
CA GLU A 193 11.72 -9.10 -0.74
C GLU A 193 12.52 -9.70 -1.89
N THR A 194 12.53 -11.03 -1.97
CA THR A 194 13.17 -11.78 -3.05
C THR A 194 12.14 -12.61 -3.79
N GLU A 195 12.10 -12.47 -5.11
CA GLU A 195 11.26 -13.27 -6.01
C GLU A 195 12.15 -14.01 -7.00
N GLU A 196 11.94 -15.31 -7.16
CA GLU A 196 12.62 -16.13 -8.15
C GLU A 196 11.79 -16.17 -9.43
N LEU A 197 12.42 -15.84 -10.55
CA LEU A 197 11.79 -15.87 -11.87
C LEU A 197 12.60 -16.78 -12.79
N GLU A 198 11.90 -17.68 -13.46
CA GLU A 198 12.51 -18.65 -14.36
C GLU A 198 12.33 -18.24 -15.82
N ARG A 199 13.37 -18.47 -16.64
CA ARG A 199 13.34 -18.29 -18.09
C ARG A 199 12.86 -16.92 -18.57
N VAL A 200 13.26 -15.86 -17.87
CA VAL A 200 12.93 -14.49 -18.21
C VAL A 200 13.92 -13.91 -19.22
N THR A 201 13.45 -12.95 -20.02
CA THR A 201 14.31 -12.21 -20.94
C THR A 201 15.07 -11.11 -20.19
N VAL A 202 16.40 -11.21 -20.19
CA VAL A 202 17.31 -10.26 -19.56
C VAL A 202 18.03 -9.47 -20.64
N HIS A 203 17.75 -8.17 -20.72
CA HIS A 203 18.42 -7.27 -21.66
C HIS A 203 19.62 -6.60 -21.01
N PHE A 204 20.76 -6.68 -21.69
CA PHE A 204 22.00 -5.97 -21.34
C PHE A 204 22.15 -4.74 -22.23
N ARG A 205 22.62 -3.64 -21.66
CA ARG A 205 23.20 -2.54 -22.45
C ARG A 205 24.70 -2.54 -22.23
N ALA A 206 25.45 -2.82 -23.30
CA ALA A 206 26.90 -2.72 -23.30
C ALA A 206 27.35 -1.26 -23.09
N HIS A 207 28.49 -1.13 -22.40
CA HIS A 207 29.30 0.08 -22.15
C HIS A 207 29.03 0.87 -20.85
N ASP A 208 29.45 0.31 -19.72
CA ASP A 208 30.26 1.08 -18.76
C ASP A 208 31.69 0.50 -18.79
N LEU A 209 32.45 0.97 -19.79
CA LEU A 209 33.83 0.59 -20.10
C LEU A 209 34.84 1.24 -19.15
N ASP A 210 34.41 1.78 -18.01
CA ASP A 210 35.29 2.46 -17.06
C ASP A 210 35.31 1.79 -15.69
N LYS A 211 36.31 0.91 -15.54
CA LYS A 211 37.03 0.55 -14.31
C LYS A 211 36.27 -0.06 -13.12
N ASN A 212 34.94 -0.18 -13.15
CA ASN A 212 34.18 -0.95 -12.18
C ASN A 212 33.28 -1.97 -12.90
N LYS A 213 33.55 -3.26 -12.66
CA LYS A 213 32.86 -4.44 -13.23
C LYS A 213 31.41 -4.61 -12.72
N ALA A 214 30.62 -3.54 -12.66
CA ALA A 214 29.23 -3.59 -12.20
C ALA A 214 28.31 -3.91 -13.39
N TRP A 215 27.73 -5.11 -13.40
CA TRP A 215 26.71 -5.47 -14.37
C TRP A 215 25.41 -4.77 -14.06
N ALA A 216 24.61 -4.52 -15.09
CA ALA A 216 23.26 -4.03 -14.93
C ALA A 216 22.41 -4.42 -16.15
N ALA A 217 21.15 -4.72 -15.88
CA ALA A 217 20.23 -5.25 -16.87
C ALA A 217 18.83 -4.63 -16.70
N THR A 218 17.98 -4.88 -17.70
CA THR A 218 16.56 -4.55 -17.67
C THR A 218 15.78 -5.83 -17.93
N ILE A 219 14.72 -6.05 -17.17
CA ILE A 219 13.78 -7.16 -17.34
C ILE A 219 12.41 -6.51 -17.44
N GLU A 220 11.89 -6.33 -18.66
CA GLU A 220 10.73 -5.46 -18.93
C GLU A 220 9.47 -5.87 -18.16
N GLU A 221 9.26 -7.17 -18.01
CA GLU A 221 8.15 -7.76 -17.25
C GLU A 221 8.24 -7.49 -15.73
N VAL A 222 9.43 -7.17 -15.20
CA VAL A 222 9.65 -6.89 -13.78
C VAL A 222 9.70 -5.39 -13.54
N PHE A 223 10.58 -4.68 -14.24
CA PHE A 223 10.76 -3.25 -14.10
C PHE A 223 11.40 -2.67 -15.35
N PRO A 224 10.81 -1.64 -15.97
CA PRO A 224 11.27 -1.11 -17.26
C PRO A 224 12.57 -0.30 -17.17
N HIS A 225 13.12 -0.09 -15.96
CA HIS A 225 14.36 0.66 -15.78
C HIS A 225 15.51 -0.26 -15.40
N ARG A 226 16.70 0.10 -15.87
CA ARG A 226 17.96 -0.60 -15.60
C ARG A 226 18.23 -0.69 -14.10
N ARG A 227 18.54 -1.89 -13.63
CA ARG A 227 19.00 -2.17 -12.25
C ARG A 227 20.35 -2.88 -12.24
N PRO A 228 21.14 -2.71 -11.16
CA PRO A 228 22.33 -3.53 -10.92
C PRO A 228 22.02 -5.02 -11.07
N LEU A 229 22.95 -5.74 -11.68
CA LEU A 229 22.91 -7.17 -11.86
C LEU A 229 24.14 -7.78 -11.18
N HIS A 230 23.91 -8.82 -10.40
CA HIS A 230 24.96 -9.64 -9.82
C HIS A 230 24.96 -10.99 -10.53
N LEU A 231 26.14 -11.47 -10.91
CA LEU A 231 26.29 -12.77 -11.55
C LEU A 231 26.53 -13.83 -10.48
N ALA A 232 25.89 -15.00 -10.62
CA ALA A 232 26.27 -16.15 -9.81
C ALA A 232 27.74 -16.52 -10.07
N PRO A 233 28.48 -17.04 -9.05
CA PRO A 233 29.92 -17.31 -9.16
C PRO A 233 30.34 -18.22 -10.31
N HIS A 234 29.43 -19.06 -10.80
CA HIS A 234 29.68 -20.01 -11.87
C HIS A 234 29.37 -19.46 -13.27
N ILE A 235 28.78 -18.27 -13.37
CA ILE A 235 28.52 -17.59 -14.65
C ILE A 235 29.75 -16.78 -15.02
N ASN A 236 30.34 -17.11 -16.17
CA ASN A 236 31.43 -16.31 -16.72
C ASN A 236 30.88 -15.05 -17.37
N GLY A 237 31.25 -13.88 -16.86
CA GLY A 237 30.82 -12.60 -17.41
C GLY A 237 31.34 -12.35 -18.83
N GLU A 238 32.44 -12.98 -19.24
CA GLU A 238 32.96 -12.86 -20.61
C GLU A 238 31.98 -13.44 -21.64
N ASP A 239 31.30 -14.54 -21.30
CA ASP A 239 30.33 -15.21 -22.18
C ASP A 239 29.04 -14.39 -22.38
N LEU A 240 28.80 -13.40 -21.50
CA LEU A 240 27.67 -12.48 -21.57
C LEU A 240 28.04 -11.14 -22.22
N PHE A 241 29.33 -10.85 -22.37
CA PHE A 241 29.81 -9.53 -22.77
C PHE A 241 29.37 -9.14 -24.19
N GLU A 242 29.33 -10.11 -25.09
CA GLU A 242 28.93 -9.91 -26.49
C GLU A 242 27.41 -10.03 -26.70
N LYS A 243 26.66 -10.44 -25.67
CA LYS A 243 25.22 -10.67 -25.77
C LYS A 243 24.46 -9.42 -25.35
N SER A 244 23.55 -8.95 -26.20
CA SER A 244 22.60 -7.88 -25.85
C SER A 244 21.41 -8.38 -25.03
N GLU A 245 21.15 -9.69 -25.07
CA GLU A 245 19.98 -10.32 -24.49
C GLU A 245 20.26 -11.80 -24.22
N VAL A 246 19.69 -12.32 -23.13
CA VAL A 246 19.68 -13.76 -22.82
C VAL A 246 18.36 -14.17 -22.18
N ILE A 247 18.02 -15.45 -22.30
CA ILE A 247 17.00 -16.09 -21.47
C ILE A 247 17.69 -16.63 -20.21
N ALA A 248 17.14 -16.34 -19.03
CA ALA A 248 17.82 -16.64 -17.77
C ALA A 248 16.85 -16.88 -16.59
N ASP A 249 17.35 -17.57 -15.58
CA ASP A 249 16.74 -17.59 -14.25
C ASP A 249 17.37 -16.49 -13.40
N VAL A 250 16.53 -15.70 -12.71
CA VAL A 250 16.95 -14.54 -11.92
C VAL A 250 16.27 -14.52 -10.56
N ILE A 251 16.97 -14.04 -9.55
CA ILE A 251 16.36 -13.56 -8.30
C ILE A 251 16.23 -12.04 -8.40
N VAL A 252 15.01 -11.54 -8.28
CA VAL A 252 14.73 -10.11 -8.12
C VAL A 252 14.76 -9.79 -6.65
N THR A 253 15.67 -8.92 -6.23
CA THR A 253 15.67 -8.38 -4.86
C THR A 253 15.10 -6.97 -4.89
N SER A 254 13.99 -6.78 -4.21
CA SER A 254 13.24 -5.53 -4.15
C SER A 254 13.35 -4.90 -2.76
N GLU A 255 13.38 -3.57 -2.77
CA GLU A 255 13.33 -2.77 -1.55
C GLU A 255 12.21 -1.75 -1.63
N LEU A 256 11.74 -1.35 -0.46
CA LEU A 256 10.72 -0.32 -0.36
C LEU A 256 11.32 1.03 -0.72
N ASP A 257 10.71 1.70 -1.68
CA ASP A 257 11.05 3.06 -2.03
C ASP A 257 10.44 4.07 -1.02
N SER A 258 10.66 5.37 -1.25
CA SER A 258 10.10 6.43 -0.41
C SER A 258 8.58 6.50 -0.41
N SER A 259 7.93 5.94 -1.45
CA SER A 259 6.47 5.86 -1.53
C SER A 259 5.91 4.64 -0.77
N GLY A 260 6.76 3.69 -0.41
CA GLY A 260 6.38 2.45 0.25
C GLY A 260 6.00 1.33 -0.73
N GLU A 261 6.49 1.41 -1.97
CA GLU A 261 6.35 0.36 -2.98
C GLU A 261 7.62 -0.45 -3.08
N TYR A 262 7.51 -1.78 -3.24
CA TYR A 262 8.67 -2.62 -3.50
C TYR A 262 9.13 -2.40 -4.94
N VAL A 263 10.28 -1.78 -5.07
CA VAL A 263 10.92 -1.54 -6.35
C VAL A 263 12.17 -2.41 -6.43
N PRO A 264 12.39 -3.13 -7.55
CA PRO A 264 13.60 -3.92 -7.73
C PRO A 264 14.84 -3.08 -7.47
N ARG A 265 15.67 -3.50 -6.53
CA ARG A 265 16.95 -2.86 -6.21
C ARG A 265 18.07 -3.44 -7.03
N PHE A 266 18.11 -4.76 -7.17
CA PHE A 266 19.07 -5.46 -8.02
C PHE A 266 18.52 -6.82 -8.46
N TYR A 267 19.14 -7.37 -9.50
CA TYR A 267 18.90 -8.72 -9.98
C TYR A 267 20.10 -9.61 -9.66
N TYR A 268 19.86 -10.90 -9.42
CA TYR A 268 20.91 -11.90 -9.28
C TYR A 268 20.70 -12.99 -10.34
N LEU A 269 21.60 -13.05 -11.31
CA LEU A 269 21.55 -14.01 -12.40
C LEU A 269 21.97 -15.39 -11.90
N GLN A 270 21.05 -16.35 -11.91
CA GLN A 270 21.32 -17.71 -11.42
C GLN A 270 21.74 -18.65 -12.54
N LYS A 271 21.12 -18.54 -13.71
CA LYS A 271 21.35 -19.46 -14.82
C LYS A 271 21.07 -18.75 -16.13
N VAL A 272 21.83 -19.10 -17.16
CA VAL A 272 21.66 -18.59 -18.52
C VAL A 272 21.39 -19.78 -19.45
N TYR A 273 20.40 -19.64 -20.32
CA TYR A 273 20.10 -20.63 -21.35
C TYR A 273 20.73 -20.20 -22.67
N GLU A 274 21.20 -21.17 -23.46
CA GLU A 274 21.61 -20.91 -24.84
C GLU A 274 20.38 -20.52 -25.65
N THR A 275 20.44 -19.36 -26.29
CA THR A 275 19.45 -18.96 -27.29
C THR A 275 19.78 -19.77 -28.53
N ASP A 276 18.96 -20.78 -28.87
CA ASP A 276 19.12 -21.53 -30.11
C ASP A 276 19.18 -20.53 -31.27
N GLU A 277 20.28 -20.56 -32.03
CA GLU A 277 20.40 -19.85 -33.31
C GLU A 277 19.22 -20.30 -34.18
N SER A 278 18.35 -19.35 -34.56
CA SER A 278 17.42 -19.61 -35.65
C SER A 278 18.25 -20.00 -36.89
N PRO A 279 17.98 -21.15 -37.53
CA PRO A 279 18.68 -21.51 -38.75
C PRO A 279 18.35 -20.43 -39.78
N GLY A 280 19.39 -19.81 -40.32
CA GLY A 280 19.29 -18.72 -41.29
C GLY A 280 18.46 -19.09 -42.51
N ASP A 281 17.85 -18.05 -43.09
CA ASP A 281 17.28 -18.04 -44.44
C ASP A 281 18.30 -18.51 -45.51
#